data_AF-A0A1B6YR18-F1
#
_entry.id   AF-A0A1B6YR18-F1
#
_cell.length_a   1.000
_cell.length_b   1.000
_cell.length_c   1.000
_cell.angle_alpha   90.00
_cell.angle_beta   90.00
_cell.angle_gamma   90.00
#
_symmetry.space_group_name_H-M   'P 1'
#
loop_
_entity.id
_entity.type
_entity.pdbx_description
1 polymer ?
#
loop_
_entity_poly.entity_id
_entity_poly.type
_entity_poly.pdbx_seq_one_letter_code
_entity_poly.pdbx_strand_id
1 'polypeptide(L)' 'MSGFTRHGLNQTINRGIRPGAMVSTLRNPTSIRTFTSGPNAGTTRYIGPRSTVVVNSQGRIVSTWGRGR' A
#
# COMPACT_ATOMS: atom_id res chain seq x y z
N MET A 1 -9.00 -8.07 -2.11
CA MET A 1 -7.72 -7.83 -1.40
C MET A 1 -7.46 -9.00 -0.47
N SER A 2 -6.29 -9.61 -0.56
CA SER A 2 -5.95 -10.89 0.06
C SER A 2 -4.74 -10.75 1.02
N GLY A 3 -4.88 -9.91 2.05
CA GLY A 3 -3.87 -9.79 3.12
C GLY A 3 -2.52 -9.22 2.68
N PHE A 4 -1.44 -9.71 3.27
CA PHE A 4 -0.08 -9.19 3.10
C PHE A 4 0.87 -10.24 2.51
N THR A 5 1.87 -9.78 1.76
CA THR A 5 3.11 -10.56 1.62
C THR A 5 3.92 -10.50 2.91
N ARG A 6 4.84 -11.44 3.14
CA ARG A 6 5.75 -11.39 4.30
C ARG A 6 6.51 -10.07 4.38
N HIS A 7 7.02 -9.60 3.24
CA HIS A 7 7.70 -8.31 3.14
C HIS A 7 6.75 -7.15 3.48
N GLY A 8 5.56 -7.10 2.88
CA GLY A 8 4.58 -6.04 3.14
C GLY A 8 4.10 -6.00 4.59
N LEU A 9 3.91 -7.15 5.23
CA LEU A 9 3.56 -7.25 6.64
C LEU A 9 4.66 -6.65 7.53
N ASN A 10 5.91 -7.06 7.31
CA ASN A 10 7.06 -6.53 8.05
C ASN A 10 7.21 -5.02 7.85
N GLN A 11 7.03 -4.51 6.63
CA GLN A 11 7.04 -3.07 6.36
C GLN A 11 5.96 -2.32 7.13
N THR A 12 4.76 -2.90 7.20
CA THR A 12 3.63 -2.30 7.91
C THR A 12 3.90 -2.18 9.41
N ILE A 13 4.39 -3.27 10.01
CA ILE A 13 4.71 -3.35 11.44
C ILE A 13 5.89 -2.43 11.77
N ASN A 14 7.00 -2.57 11.06
CA ASN A 14 8.24 -1.83 11.36
C ASN A 14 8.06 -0.31 11.18
N ARG A 15 7.19 0.12 10.26
CA ARG A 15 6.87 1.55 10.06
C ARG A 15 5.73 2.05 10.93
N GLY A 16 5.15 1.20 11.80
CA GLY A 16 4.10 1.58 12.74
C GLY A 16 2.83 2.09 12.05
N ILE A 17 2.48 1.55 10.88
CA ILE A 17 1.34 2.07 10.10
C ILE A 17 0.04 1.64 10.77
N ARG A 18 -0.80 2.63 11.12
CA ARG A 18 -2.11 2.38 11.71
C ARG A 18 -3.01 1.63 10.70
N PRO A 19 -3.61 0.49 11.07
CA PRO A 19 -4.50 -0.26 10.17
C PRO A 19 -5.64 0.61 9.59
N GLY A 20 -6.22 1.49 10.41
CA GLY A 20 -7.26 2.42 9.96
C GLY A 20 -6.79 3.40 8.86
N ALA A 21 -5.52 3.82 8.89
CA ALA A 21 -4.97 4.67 7.83
C ALA A 21 -4.86 3.92 6.50
N MET A 22 -4.52 2.63 6.55
CA MET A 22 -4.45 1.79 5.36
C MET A 22 -5.86 1.53 4.80
N VAL A 23 -6.80 1.13 5.65
CA VAL A 23 -8.19 0.89 5.24
C VAL A 23 -8.80 2.14 4.62
N SER A 24 -8.56 3.30 5.23
CA SER A 24 -8.98 4.59 4.67
C SER A 24 -8.37 4.83 3.29
N THR A 25 -7.06 4.64 3.12
CA THR A 25 -6.38 4.79 1.83
C THR A 25 -6.91 3.82 0.77
N LEU A 26 -7.19 2.57 1.13
CA LEU A 26 -7.67 1.56 0.18
C LEU A 26 -9.13 1.77 -0.22
N ARG A 27 -9.96 2.32 0.66
CA ARG A 27 -11.38 2.62 0.38
C ARG A 27 -11.59 3.95 -0.32
N ASN A 28 -10.81 4.97 0.05
CA ASN A 28 -10.93 6.33 -0.48
C ASN A 28 -9.54 6.93 -0.74
N PRO A 29 -8.83 6.48 -1.78
CA PRO A 29 -7.54 7.02 -2.15
C PRO A 29 -7.68 8.43 -2.73
N THR A 30 -6.74 9.30 -2.38
CA THR A 30 -6.57 10.61 -3.04
C THR A 30 -6.00 10.45 -4.46
N SER A 31 -5.18 9.42 -4.69
CA SER A 31 -4.63 9.11 -6.02
C SER A 31 -4.32 7.63 -6.16
N ILE A 32 -4.47 7.11 -7.38
CA ILE A 32 -4.16 5.73 -7.74
C ILE A 32 -3.16 5.75 -8.89
N ARG A 33 -2.09 4.97 -8.78
CA ARG A 33 -1.12 4.76 -9.87
C ARG A 33 -0.84 3.29 -10.07
N THR A 34 -1.10 2.78 -11.27
CA THR A 34 -0.73 1.42 -11.67
C THR A 34 0.59 1.45 -12.44
N PHE A 35 1.48 0.52 -12.12
CA PHE A 35 2.77 0.37 -12.77
C PHE A 35 2.72 -0.79 -13.76
N THR A 36 2.88 -0.51 -15.05
CA THR A 36 2.88 -1.51 -16.12
C THR A 36 4.30 -1.89 -16.59
N SER A 37 5.31 -1.11 -16.22
CA SER A 37 6.71 -1.34 -16.59
C SER A 37 7.67 -0.92 -15.46
N GLY A 38 8.93 -1.36 -15.58
CA GLY A 38 9.99 -1.10 -14.60
C GLY A 38 9.94 -1.99 -13.35
N PRO A 39 10.75 -1.69 -12.32
CA PRO A 39 10.93 -2.57 -11.16
C PRO A 39 9.68 -2.75 -10.28
N ASN A 40 8.65 -1.91 -10.48
CA ASN A 40 7.38 -1.99 -9.76
C ASN A 40 6.23 -2.54 -10.64
N ALA A 41 6.52 -3.04 -11.85
CA ALA A 41 5.52 -3.54 -12.77
C ALA A 41 4.60 -4.59 -12.11
N GLY A 42 3.30 -4.54 -12.44
CA GLY A 42 2.29 -5.43 -11.86
C GLY A 42 1.81 -5.01 -10.46
N THR A 43 2.10 -3.78 -10.03
CA THR A 43 1.60 -3.23 -8.77
C THR A 43 0.71 -2.00 -8.97
N THR A 44 -0.21 -1.80 -8.05
CA THR A 44 -1.05 -0.61 -7.93
C THR A 44 -0.74 0.08 -6.60
N ARG A 45 -0.41 1.36 -6.69
CA ARG A 45 -0.16 2.24 -5.54
C ARG A 45 -1.39 3.08 -5.28
N TYR A 46 -1.96 2.92 -4.09
CA TYR A 46 -3.03 3.71 -3.52
C TYR A 46 -2.42 4.74 -2.58
N ILE A 47 -2.66 6.02 -2.85
CA ILE A 47 -2.14 7.14 -2.06
C ILE A 47 -3.33 7.75 -1.36
N GLY A 48 -3.35 7.73 -0.03
CA GLY A 48 -4.35 8.40 0.77
C GLY A 48 -3.73 9.48 1.67
N PRO A 49 -4.57 10.19 2.44
CA PRO A 49 -4.13 11.35 3.22
C PRO A 49 -3.06 11.01 4.27
N ARG A 50 -3.13 9.81 4.84
CA ARG A 50 -2.28 9.39 5.98
C ARG A 50 -1.33 8.24 5.66
N SER A 51 -1.55 7.52 4.57
CA SER A 51 -0.70 6.39 4.19
C SER A 51 -0.70 6.15 2.69
N THR A 52 0.37 5.55 2.19
CA THR A 52 0.44 4.96 0.86
C THR A 52 0.49 3.44 0.99
N VAL A 53 -0.29 2.74 0.18
CA VAL A 53 -0.38 1.27 0.17
C VAL A 53 -0.11 0.79 -1.25
N VAL A 54 0.81 -0.17 -1.40
CA VAL A 54 1.12 -0.80 -2.68
C VAL A 54 0.63 -2.24 -2.67
N VAL A 55 -0.12 -2.61 -3.69
CA VAL A 55 -0.77 -3.91 -3.85
C VAL A 55 -0.29 -4.55 -5.14
N ASN A 56 0.00 -5.85 -5.13
CA ASN A 56 0.33 -6.59 -6.36
C ASN A 56 -0.92 -7.07 -7.10
N SER A 57 -0.75 -7.66 -8.28
CA SER A 57 -1.82 -8.23 -9.09
C SER A 57 -2.66 -9.32 -8.39
N GLN A 58 -2.12 -9.97 -7.35
CA GLN A 58 -2.85 -10.96 -6.54
C GLN A 58 -3.73 -10.32 -5.45
N GLY A 59 -3.72 -8.99 -5.34
CA GLY A 59 -4.45 -8.26 -4.32
C GLY A 59 -3.79 -8.25 -2.94
N ARG A 60 -2.50 -8.61 -2.85
CA ARG A 60 -1.71 -8.64 -1.60
C ARG A 60 -0.93 -7.35 -1.41
N ILE A 61 -0.84 -6.87 -0.17
CA ILE A 61 -0.03 -5.71 0.17
C ILE A 61 1.45 -6.08 0.13
N VAL A 62 2.21 -5.37 -0.70
CA VAL A 62 3.67 -5.54 -0.86
C VAL A 62 4.48 -4.48 -0.13
N SER A 63 3.93 -3.28 0.07
CA SER A 63 4.61 -2.23 0.84
C SER A 63 3.61 -1.17 1.33
N THR A 64 3.92 -0.55 2.46
CA THR A 64 3.12 0.55 3.04
C THR A 64 4.04 1.56 3.70
N TRP A 65 3.69 2.84 3.66
CA TRP A 65 4.38 3.87 4.43
C TRP A 65 3.42 5.01 4.79
N GLY A 66 3.71 5.70 5.90
CA GLY A 66 2.99 6.90 6.29
C GLY A 66 3.35 8.05 5.37
N ARG A 67 2.43 9.00 5.18
CA ARG A 67 2.82 10.34 4.75
C ARG A 67 3.20 11.13 6.00
N GLY A 68 4.39 11.72 5.98
CA GLY A 68 4.85 12.62 7.04
C GLY A 68 3.81 13.71 7.29
N ARG A 69 3.76 14.19 8.54
CA ARG A 69 2.97 15.37 8.90
C ARG A 69 3.54 16.60 8.21
#